data_AF-A0A3C7WGX6-F1
#
_entry.id   AF-A0A3C7WGX6-F1
#
_cell.length_a   1.000
_cell.length_b   1.000
_cell.length_c   1.000
_cell.angle_alpha   90.00
_cell.angle_beta   90.00
_cell.angle_gamma   90.00
#
_symmetry.space_group_name_H-M   'P 1'
#
loop_
_entity.id
_entity.type
_entity.pdbx_description
1 polymer ?
#
loop_
_entity_poly.entity_id
_entity_poly.type
_entity_poly.pdbx_seq_one_letter_code
_entity_poly.pdbx_strand_id
1 'polypeptide(L)' 'MNEALRESLSAVMDGEGDDLALRRLLARSEDAELRATWSRYHLARDALTGHAAAVSVDISGAVRQAIDAEA' A
#
# COMPACT_ATOMS: atom_id res chain seq x y z
N MET A 1 14.06 -2.10 -2.38
CA MET A 1 13.04 -2.58 -3.35
C MET A 1 13.52 -2.44 -4.79
N ASN A 2 13.23 -3.42 -5.66
CA ASN A 2 13.60 -3.40 -7.09
C ASN A 2 12.48 -2.78 -7.96
N GLU A 3 12.79 -2.50 -9.22
CA GLU A 3 11.87 -1.81 -10.14
C GLU A 3 10.63 -2.65 -10.49
N ALA A 4 10.82 -3.93 -10.79
CA ALA A 4 9.71 -4.84 -11.10
C ALA A 4 8.66 -4.90 -9.97
N LEU A 5 9.08 -4.82 -8.72
CA LEU A 5 8.17 -4.80 -7.57
C LEU A 5 7.43 -3.46 -7.44
N ARG A 6 8.07 -2.34 -7.79
CA ARG A 6 7.41 -1.02 -7.83
C ARG A 6 6.38 -0.94 -8.94
N GLU A 7 6.71 -1.47 -10.12
CA GLU A 7 5.79 -1.55 -11.25
C GLU A 7 4.58 -2.43 -10.92
N SER A 8 4.81 -3.62 -10.36
CA SER A 8 3.74 -4.51 -9.91
C SER A 8 2.84 -3.84 -8.87
N LEU A 9 3.44 -3.07 -7.94
CA LEU A 9 2.72 -2.32 -6.93
C LEU A 9 1.82 -1.24 -7.56
N SER A 10 2.32 -0.52 -8.56
CA SER A 10 1.54 0.49 -9.30
C SER A 10 0.38 -0.16 -10.05
N ALA A 11 0.63 -1.24 -10.80
CA ALA A 11 -0.40 -1.95 -11.55
C ALA A 11 -1.54 -2.43 -10.63
N VAL A 12 -1.20 -2.99 -9.47
CA VAL A 12 -2.21 -3.39 -8.47
C VAL A 12 -2.98 -2.20 -7.90
N MET A 13 -2.33 -1.06 -7.67
CA MET A 13 -2.99 0.17 -7.19
C MET A 13 -4.03 0.70 -8.18
N ASP A 14 -3.76 0.56 -9.47
CA ASP A 14 -4.63 1.03 -10.57
C ASP A 14 -5.69 -0.02 -10.97
N GLY A 15 -5.68 -1.21 -10.36
CA GLY A 15 -6.59 -2.31 -10.69
C GLY A 15 -6.21 -3.08 -11.97
N GLU A 16 -5.02 -2.86 -12.49
CA GLU A 16 -4.47 -3.48 -13.70
C GLU A 16 -3.53 -4.66 -13.40
N GLY A 17 -3.19 -4.89 -12.13
CA GLY A 17 -2.35 -6.00 -11.69
C GLY A 17 -3.07 -7.35 -11.70
N ASP A 18 -2.35 -8.41 -12.06
CA ASP A 18 -2.90 -9.76 -12.06
C ASP A 18 -2.96 -10.40 -10.65
N ASP A 19 -3.75 -11.47 -10.51
CA ASP A 19 -3.94 -12.18 -9.24
C ASP A 19 -2.63 -12.74 -8.65
N LEU A 20 -1.67 -13.13 -9.50
CA LEU A 20 -0.41 -13.69 -9.05
C LEU A 20 0.51 -12.62 -8.47
N ALA A 21 0.57 -11.45 -9.11
CA ALA A 21 1.25 -10.26 -8.65
C ALA A 21 0.65 -9.79 -7.32
N LEU A 22 -0.68 -9.73 -7.23
CA LEU A 22 -1.38 -9.40 -5.98
C LEU A 22 -1.00 -10.37 -4.86
N ARG A 23 -1.06 -11.68 -5.10
CA ARG A 23 -0.67 -12.70 -4.10
C ARG A 23 0.78 -12.57 -3.66
N ARG A 24 1.70 -12.30 -4.61
CA ARG A 24 3.13 -12.09 -4.30
C ARG A 24 3.36 -10.85 -3.46
N LEU A 25 2.65 -9.76 -3.74
CA LEU A 25 2.70 -8.54 -2.93
C LEU A 25 2.16 -8.79 -1.52
N LEU A 26 1.02 -9.46 -1.39
CA LEU A 26 0.43 -9.81 -0.09
C LEU A 26 1.31 -10.73 0.74
N ALA A 27 1.99 -11.70 0.12
CA ALA A 27 2.96 -12.57 0.79
C ALA A 27 4.15 -11.80 1.38
N ARG A 28 4.39 -10.56 0.91
CA ARG A 28 5.43 -9.66 1.40
C ARG A 28 4.84 -8.47 2.17
N SER A 29 3.58 -8.52 2.59
CA SER A 29 2.90 -7.42 3.28
C SER A 29 3.59 -7.01 4.59
N GLU A 30 4.35 -7.92 5.20
CA GLU A 30 5.18 -7.66 6.40
C GLU A 30 6.50 -6.91 6.10
N ASP A 31 6.85 -6.71 4.83
CA ASP A 31 8.00 -5.89 4.40
C ASP A 31 7.73 -4.38 4.62
N ALA A 32 8.50 -3.76 5.51
CA ALA A 32 8.35 -2.35 5.86
C ALA A 32 8.64 -1.40 4.68
N GLU A 33 9.58 -1.74 3.80
CA GLU A 33 9.92 -0.90 2.64
C GLU A 33 8.79 -0.94 1.59
N LEU A 34 8.15 -2.10 1.44
CA LEU A 34 6.98 -2.28 0.58
C LEU A 34 5.79 -1.45 1.07
N ARG A 35 5.45 -1.55 2.36
CA ARG A 35 4.36 -0.76 2.97
C ARG A 35 4.61 0.74 2.87
N ALA A 36 5.84 1.18 3.12
CA ALA A 36 6.20 2.59 3.00
C ALA A 36 6.05 3.10 1.56
N THR A 37 6.38 2.27 0.57
CA THR A 37 6.22 2.65 -0.84
C THR A 37 4.75 2.71 -1.25
N TRP A 38 3.95 1.71 -0.86
CA TRP A 38 2.49 1.71 -1.05
C TRP A 38 1.84 2.96 -0.46
N SER A 39 2.18 3.30 0.79
CA SER A 39 1.66 4.50 1.47
C SER A 39 2.00 5.80 0.72
N ARG A 40 3.25 5.95 0.25
CA ARG A 40 3.65 7.14 -0.53
C ARG A 40 2.92 7.26 -1.85
N TYR A 41 2.66 6.16 -2.54
CA TYR A 41 1.94 6.17 -3.80
C TYR A 41 0.48 6.58 -3.60
N HIS A 42 -0.18 6.07 -2.56
CA HIS A 42 -1.52 6.53 -2.20
C HIS A 42 -1.54 8.02 -1.85
N LEU A 43 -0.58 8.51 -1.06
CA LEU A 43 -0.48 9.93 -0.75
C LEU A 43 -0.32 10.80 -2.00
N ALA A 44 0.54 10.38 -2.94
CA ALA A 44 0.74 11.09 -4.20
C ALA A 44 -0.55 11.10 -5.05
N ARG A 45 -1.25 9.97 -5.14
CA ARG A 45 -2.54 9.86 -5.82
C ARG A 45 -3.60 10.77 -5.20
N ASP A 46 -3.70 10.80 -3.88
CA ASP A 46 -4.66 11.65 -3.16
C ASP A 46 -4.36 13.13 -3.41
N ALA A 47 -3.07 13.51 -3.44
CA ALA A 47 -2.65 14.88 -3.77
C ALA A 47 -3.03 15.26 -5.21
N LEU A 48 -2.79 14.36 -6.17
CA LEU A 48 -3.13 14.59 -7.58
C LEU A 48 -4.64 14.67 -7.84
N THR A 49 -5.43 13.92 -7.07
CA THR A 49 -6.90 13.90 -7.22
C THR A 49 -7.62 14.94 -6.36
N GLY A 50 -6.89 15.74 -5.57
CA GLY A 50 -7.46 16.76 -4.69
C GLY A 50 -8.10 16.21 -3.42
N HIS A 51 -7.85 14.96 -3.07
CA HIS A 51 -8.34 14.28 -1.85
C HIS A 51 -7.31 14.22 -0.73
N ALA A 52 -6.13 14.81 -0.90
CA ALA A 52 -5.10 14.80 0.13
C ALA A 52 -5.57 15.50 1.41
N ALA A 53 -5.43 14.80 2.54
CA ALA A 53 -5.62 15.40 3.86
C ALA A 53 -4.54 16.47 4.12
N ALA A 54 -4.92 17.55 4.81
CA ALA A 54 -4.00 18.60 5.22
C ALA A 54 -2.90 18.11 6.19
N VAL A 55 -3.18 17.02 6.92
CA VAL A 55 -2.24 16.33 7.80
C VAL A 55 -2.43 14.82 7.57
N SER A 56 -1.36 14.11 7.24
CA SER A 56 -1.38 12.65 7.23
C SER A 56 -0.94 12.11 8.59
N VAL A 57 -1.79 11.27 9.19
CA VAL A 57 -1.47 10.50 10.39
C VAL A 57 -1.52 9.04 10.00
N ASP A 58 -0.44 8.31 10.28
CA ASP A 58 -0.43 6.86 10.07
C ASP A 58 -1.26 6.16 11.16
N ILE A 59 -2.44 5.70 10.78
CA ILE A 59 -3.33 4.89 11.62
C ILE A 59 -3.24 3.39 11.32
N SER A 60 -2.48 3.00 10.29
CA SER A 60 -2.49 1.65 9.74
C SER A 60 -2.03 0.59 10.75
N GLY A 61 -1.08 0.93 11.61
CA GLY A 61 -0.58 0.05 12.66
C GLY A 61 -1.62 -0.23 13.75
N ALA A 62 -2.30 0.81 14.23
CA ALA A 62 -3.34 0.67 15.25
C ALA A 62 -4.54 -0.13 14.72
N VAL A 63 -4.95 0.13 13.47
CA VAL A 63 -6.01 -0.63 12.80
C VAL A 63 -5.63 -2.10 12.65
N ARG A 64 -4.38 -2.40 12.25
CA ARG A 64 -3.90 -3.79 12.13
C ARG A 64 -3.94 -4.54 13.46
N GLN A 65 -3.46 -3.91 14.53
CA GLN A 65 -3.52 -4.51 15.87
C GLN A 65 -4.96 -4.77 16.32
N ALA A 66 -5.89 -3.87 16.01
CA ALA A 66 -7.30 -4.07 16.34
C ALA A 66 -7.89 -5.27 15.58
N ILE A 67 -7.59 -5.40 14.28
CA ILE A 67 -8.02 -6.53 13.46
C ILE A 67 -7.42 -7.84 13.97
N ASP A 68 -6.13 -7.87 14.29
CA ASP A 68 -5.47 -9.07 14.81
C ASP A 68 -6.04 -9.52 16.16
N ALA A 69 -6.63 -8.59 16.94
CA ALA A 69 -7.31 -8.89 18.20
C ALA A 69 -8.77 -9.37 18.03
N GLU A 70 -9.36 -9.24 16.84
CA GLU A 70 -10.69 -9.77 16.52
C GLU A 70 -10.66 -11.26 16.12
N ALA A 71 -9.48 -11.79 15.77
CA ALA A 71 -9.26 -13.18 15.35
C ALA A 71 -9.15 -14.16 16.54
#